data_AF-A0A1B2ECQ3-F1
#
_entry.id   AF-A0A1B2ECQ3-F1
#
_cell.length_a   1.000
_cell.length_b   1.000
_cell.length_c   1.000
_cell.angle_alpha   90.00
_cell.angle_beta   90.00
_cell.angle_gamma   90.00
#
_symmetry.space_group_name_H-M   'P 1'
#
loop_
_entity.id
_entity.type
_entity.pdbx_description
1 polymer ?
#
loop_
_entity_poly.entity_id
_entity_poly.type
_entity_poly.pdbx_seq_one_letter_code
_entity_poly.pdbx_strand_id
1 'polypeptide(L)'
;MSLALDSHSNRSTASKKWDTELLAFIGALLGVALGCVYEINEAISHDMSEVEPFAQILAEITAVALASAVLFAAASAISNWRPASS
;
A
#
# COMPACT_ATOMS: atom_id res chain seq x y z
N MET A 1 0.66 -12.62 -54.41
CA MET A 1 2.04 -12.54 -53.90
C MET A 1 1.95 -11.94 -52.51
N SER A 2 2.23 -12.77 -51.50
CA SER A 2 2.12 -12.47 -50.07
C SER A 2 3.28 -11.56 -49.62
N LEU A 3 3.08 -10.89 -48.48
CA LEU A 3 4.01 -10.19 -47.56
C LEU A 3 3.30 -8.89 -47.11
N ALA A 4 2.45 -8.86 -46.08
CA ALA A 4 2.72 -9.32 -44.71
C ALA A 4 4.16 -8.95 -44.30
N LEU A 5 4.43 -7.65 -44.22
CA LEU A 5 5.63 -7.11 -43.59
C LEU A 5 5.20 -6.01 -42.62
N ASP A 6 5.15 -6.45 -41.36
CA ASP A 6 5.68 -5.70 -40.23
C ASP A 6 5.03 -4.36 -39.89
N SER A 7 3.71 -4.38 -39.76
CA SER A 7 3.12 -3.75 -38.58
C SER A 7 3.35 -4.65 -37.37
N HIS A 8 4.62 -4.93 -37.08
CA HIS A 8 5.06 -5.26 -35.73
C HIS A 8 4.90 -3.93 -34.97
N SER A 9 3.64 -3.60 -34.69
CA SER A 9 3.23 -2.55 -33.79
C SER A 9 4.08 -2.76 -32.56
N ASN A 10 5.03 -1.85 -32.45
CA ASN A 10 6.02 -1.71 -31.42
C ASN A 10 5.27 -1.61 -30.09
N ARG A 11 4.81 -2.76 -29.56
CA ARG A 11 4.48 -2.93 -28.16
C ARG A 11 5.81 -2.85 -27.45
N SER A 12 6.30 -1.62 -27.38
CA SER A 12 7.23 -1.14 -26.38
C SER A 12 6.82 -1.87 -25.11
N THR A 13 7.68 -2.78 -24.70
CA THR A 13 7.70 -3.41 -23.38
C THR A 13 8.03 -2.33 -22.35
N ALA A 14 7.20 -1.27 -22.31
CA ALA A 14 7.22 -0.29 -21.27
C ALA A 14 6.83 -1.04 -20.01
N SER A 15 7.86 -1.47 -19.27
CA SER A 15 7.71 -2.06 -17.94
C SER A 15 6.72 -1.20 -17.18
N LYS A 16 5.58 -1.80 -16.79
CA LYS A 16 4.50 -1.10 -16.10
C LYS A 16 5.08 -0.55 -14.79
N LYS A 17 5.40 0.75 -14.76
CA LYS A 17 5.88 1.42 -13.57
C LYS A 17 4.72 1.52 -12.58
N TRP A 18 4.94 1.04 -11.37
CA TRP A 18 4.00 1.15 -10.26
C TRP A 18 3.95 2.60 -9.79
N ASP A 19 2.74 3.10 -9.57
CA ASP A 19 2.50 4.43 -9.00
C ASP A 19 2.73 4.40 -7.49
N THR A 20 3.90 4.89 -7.08
CA THR A 20 4.34 4.87 -5.68
C THR A 20 3.46 5.73 -4.78
N GLU A 21 2.96 6.86 -5.28
CA GLU A 21 2.10 7.76 -4.51
C GLU A 21 0.74 7.10 -4.26
N LEU A 22 0.14 6.52 -5.31
CA LEU A 22 -1.12 5.78 -5.19
C LEU A 22 -0.99 4.59 -4.23
N LEU A 23 0.11 3.82 -4.33
CA LEU A 23 0.37 2.69 -3.44
C LEU A 23 0.58 3.13 -1.99
N ALA A 24 1.32 4.22 -1.75
CA ALA A 24 1.49 4.78 -0.42
C ALA A 24 0.14 5.19 0.18
N PHE A 25 -0.72 5.84 -0.62
CA PHE A 25 -2.07 6.22 -0.18
C PHE A 25 -2.95 5.01 0.14
N ILE A 26 -2.92 3.97 -0.70
CA ILE A 26 -3.61 2.70 -0.44
C ILE A 26 -3.08 2.07 0.86
N GLY A 27 -1.76 2.04 1.04
CA GLY A 27 -1.13 1.55 2.27
C GLY A 27 -1.59 2.32 3.50
N ALA A 28 -1.67 3.65 3.43
CA ALA A 28 -2.18 4.50 4.51
C ALA A 28 -3.63 4.16 4.86
N LEU A 29 -4.51 4.05 3.85
CA LEU A 29 -5.93 3.71 4.07
C LEU A 29 -6.11 2.34 4.71
N LEU A 30 -5.34 1.35 4.27
CA LEU A 30 -5.34 0.01 4.88
C LEU A 30 -4.83 0.06 6.31
N GLY A 31 -3.78 0.82 6.58
CA GLY A 31 -3.24 0.99 7.92
C GLY A 31 -4.24 1.65 8.88
N VAL A 32 -4.96 2.67 8.43
CA VAL A 32 -6.07 3.28 9.22
C VAL A 32 -7.16 2.24 9.49
N ALA A 33 -7.59 1.49 8.48
CA ALA A 33 -8.64 0.48 8.65
C ALA A 33 -8.23 -0.61 9.66
N LEU A 34 -6.99 -1.08 9.58
CA LEU A 34 -6.44 -2.07 10.53
C LEU A 34 -6.33 -1.50 11.93
N GLY A 35 -5.85 -0.26 12.09
CA GLY A 35 -5.79 0.42 13.38
C GLY A 35 -7.17 0.54 14.02
N CYS A 36 -8.19 0.97 13.27
CA CYS A 36 -9.56 1.04 13.77
C CYS A 36 -10.10 -0.34 14.19
N VAL A 37 -9.84 -1.39 13.42
CA VAL A 37 -10.28 -2.75 13.76
C VAL A 37 -9.59 -3.27 15.03
N TYR A 38 -8.30 -2.97 15.20
CA TYR A 38 -7.54 -3.31 16.39
C TYR A 38 -8.16 -2.67 17.63
N GLU A 39 -8.40 -1.36 17.59
CA GLU A 39 -9.00 -0.58 18.68
C GLU A 39 -10.43 -1.03 19.03
N ILE A 40 -11.25 -1.37 18.02
CA ILE A 40 -12.59 -1.94 18.26
C ILE A 40 -12.48 -3.28 18.97
N ASN A 41 -11.52 -4.13 18.57
CA ASN A 41 -11.30 -5.42 19.20
C ASN A 41 -10.78 -5.29 20.64
N GLU A 42 -9.88 -4.35 20.89
CA GLU A 42 -9.38 -3.98 22.22
C GLU A 42 -10.56 -3.55 23.12
N ALA A 43 -11.41 -2.61 22.64
CA ALA A 43 -12.55 -2.09 23.38
C ALA A 43 -13.65 -3.13 23.68
N ILE A 44 -13.79 -4.17 22.84
CA ILE A 44 -14.73 -5.28 23.09
C ILE A 44 -14.15 -6.30 24.08
N SER A 45 -12.83 -6.48 24.07
CA SER A 45 -12.16 -7.54 24.83
C SER A 45 -11.74 -7.12 26.24
N HIS A 46 -11.49 -5.82 26.46
CA HIS A 46 -11.04 -5.28 27.74
C HIS A 46 -12.17 -4.61 28.54
N ASP A 47 -12.06 -4.69 29.87
CA ASP A 47 -13.01 -4.07 30.79
C ASP A 47 -12.86 -2.54 30.75
N MET A 48 -13.99 -1.81 30.71
CA MET A 48 -14.07 -0.36 30.43
C MET A 48 -13.37 0.54 31.46
N SER A 49 -12.73 -0.03 32.49
CA SER A 49 -11.96 0.70 33.50
C SER A 49 -10.55 1.11 33.03
N GLU A 50 -10.05 0.47 31.96
CA GLU A 50 -8.71 0.70 31.39
C GLU A 50 -8.76 1.36 30.00
N VAL A 51 -9.80 2.18 29.73
CA VAL A 51 -9.93 2.86 28.44
C VAL A 51 -8.75 3.82 28.23
N GLU A 52 -7.97 3.56 27.19
CA GLU A 52 -6.84 4.40 26.83
C GLU A 52 -7.27 5.83 26.46
N PRO A 53 -6.42 6.82 26.74
CA PRO A 53 -6.69 8.20 26.34
C PRO A 53 -6.79 8.28 24.82
N PHE A 54 -7.79 9.00 24.32
CA PHE A 54 -8.05 9.17 22.88
C PHE A 54 -6.83 9.60 22.05
N ALA A 55 -5.91 10.38 22.65
CA ALA A 55 -4.68 10.79 22.00
C ALA A 55 -3.73 9.61 21.70
N GLN A 56 -3.72 8.58 22.54
CA GLN A 56 -2.93 7.37 22.33
C GLN A 56 -3.51 6.53 21.20
N ILE A 57 -4.82 6.26 21.24
CA ILE A 57 -5.56 5.59 20.17
C ILE A 57 -5.29 6.24 18.80
N LEU A 58 -5.37 7.57 18.74
CA LEU A 58 -5.04 8.31 17.50
C LEU A 58 -3.57 8.15 17.10
N ALA A 59 -2.64 8.15 18.06
CA ALA A 59 -1.22 7.96 17.77
C ALA A 59 -0.94 6.56 17.21
N GLU A 60 -1.59 5.53 17.74
CA GLU A 60 -1.46 4.15 17.29
C GLU A 60 -2.01 3.96 15.88
N ILE A 61 -3.24 4.43 15.62
CA ILE A 61 -3.82 4.41 14.26
C ILE A 61 -2.93 5.17 13.28
N THR A 62 -2.42 6.34 13.67
CA THR A 62 -1.53 7.15 12.82
C THR A 62 -0.21 6.43 12.56
N ALA A 63 0.38 5.78 13.57
CA ALA A 63 1.61 5.02 13.42
C ALA A 63 1.43 3.84 12.45
N VAL A 64 0.33 3.08 12.57
CA VAL A 64 0.02 1.97 11.67
C VAL A 64 -0.25 2.47 10.24
N ALA A 65 -0.95 3.58 10.08
CA ALA A 65 -1.18 4.22 8.79
C ALA A 65 0.14 4.63 8.10
N LEU A 66 1.02 5.32 8.82
CA LEU A 66 2.33 5.74 8.32
C LEU A 66 3.23 4.55 7.98
N ALA A 67 3.29 3.54 8.87
CA ALA A 67 4.08 2.34 8.63
C ALA A 67 3.61 1.60 7.38
N SER A 68 2.29 1.46 7.20
CA SER A 68 1.70 0.80 6.04
C SER A 68 1.93 1.59 4.74
N ALA A 69 1.80 2.92 4.80
CA ALA A 69 2.11 3.80 3.66
C ALA A 69 3.57 3.65 3.21
N VAL A 70 4.52 3.68 4.16
CA VAL A 70 5.95 3.51 3.89
C VAL A 70 6.25 2.12 3.31
N LEU A 71 5.64 1.07 3.86
CA LEU A 71 5.82 -0.30 3.35
C LEU A 71 5.35 -0.43 1.90
N PHE A 72 4.19 0.11 1.56
CA PHE A 72 3.66 0.06 0.20
C PHE A 72 4.46 0.94 -0.77
N ALA A 73 4.91 2.12 -0.32
CA ALA A 73 5.81 2.96 -1.10
C ALA A 73 7.14 2.25 -1.38
N ALA A 74 7.73 1.61 -0.37
CA ALA A 74 8.97 0.84 -0.49
C ALA A 74 8.79 -0.37 -1.43
N ALA A 75 7.70 -1.12 -1.29
CA ALA A 75 7.37 -2.22 -2.19
C ALA A 75 7.26 -1.75 -3.65
N SER A 76 6.56 -0.63 -3.89
CA SER A 76 6.47 0.00 -5.20
C SER A 76 7.84 0.40 -5.75
N ALA A 77 8.68 1.04 -4.94
CA ALA A 77 10.02 1.44 -5.34
C ALA A 77 10.89 0.23 -5.70
N ILE A 78 10.87 -0.84 -4.91
CA ILE A 78 11.59 -2.09 -5.18
C ILE A 78 11.10 -2.74 -6.48
N SER A 79 9.79 -2.82 -6.68
CA SER A 79 9.18 -3.36 -7.91
C SER A 79 9.52 -2.53 -9.14
N ASN A 80 9.65 -1.22 -9.00
CA ASN A 80 10.10 -0.33 -10.06
C ASN A 80 11.61 -0.44 -10.34
N TRP A 81 12.41 -0.83 -9.34
CA TRP A 81 13.85 -0.99 -9.45
C TRP A 81 14.28 -2.33 -10.02
N ARG A 82 13.47 -3.39 -9.88
CA ARG A 82 13.72 -4.65 -10.59
C ARG A 82 13.35 -4.47 -12.06
N PRO A 83 14.31 -4.39 -12.99
CA PRO A 83 13.96 -4.48 -14.40
C PRO A 83 13.34 -5.87 -14.63
N ALA A 84 12.29 -5.92 -15.45
CA ALA A 84 11.74 -7.19 -15.90
C ALA A 84 12.90 -8.06 -16.40
N SER A 85 13.12 -9.21 -15.77
CA SER A 85 14.17 -10.15 -16.20
C SER A 85 13.93 -10.48 -17.66
N SER A 86 14.84 -9.99 -18.51
CA SER A 86 14.94 -10.30 -19.94
C SER A 86 15.17 -11.79 -20.17
#